data_AF-A0A7X7P094-F1
#
_entry.id   AF-A0A7X7P094-F1
#
_cell.length_a   1.000
_cell.length_b   1.000
_cell.length_c   1.000
_cell.angle_alpha   90.00
_cell.angle_beta   90.00
_cell.angle_gamma   90.00
#
_symmetry.space_group_name_H-M   'P 1'
#
loop_
_entity.id
_entity.type
_entity.pdbx_description
1 polymer ?
#
loop_
_entity_poly.entity_id
_entity_poly.type
_entity_poly.pdbx_seq_one_letter_code
_entity_poly.pdbx_strand_id
1 'polypeptide(L)'
;MGFLQAMAQMGQSETKEGLEAYLIRPMDRDGKEIRVWLQVNGDLEEPLDIAGVSRIDLADYSANGAGLKDYMYRKPAGSNTTWAFSPIHKAGKMKNDPDKSLEVLCPPGWREDKDTHFHKIRNRILMDYEKEGFFVPGSVDQVIAAMEEKIHMVLSDLDNKQSYIIIFGIDQEGAFLYPGRVSAFENYFQQKLAQNLDGGKKSKKPDSNQEKNCSLCNAVMDSVFGLNKVFKFNTFDKVSVLAGLDKNEITHSFPVCRSCFEDISAGRGKVDRELNNSSVLPKINIWAIPEAVGDSDPRIFNRFLDTWEKNLEDKNVGGAGERTEGMYFSRLAQTGQGLIFHFVFWEQNNAQEIVHLMVEDVPPERLARLESTWQRVCKQQFGWQKDTDLDFAIRSIYATLTNFAGKSQGDKMVFRDFTLEIIGAMLQGEVLPVDMFKRFIVPRLPRLVYENKPGDYRRSMYYAELWVEYMQALNREVI
;
A
#
# COMPACT_ATOMS: atom_id res chain seq x y z
N MET A 1 3.70 18.99 -12.14
CA MET A 1 3.07 18.05 -11.19
C MET A 1 4.05 16.93 -10.95
N GLY A 2 4.96 17.12 -10.00
CA GLY A 2 6.08 16.22 -9.79
C GLY A 2 5.62 14.83 -9.35
N PHE A 3 4.64 14.77 -8.44
CA PHE A 3 4.11 13.51 -7.90
C PHE A 3 3.68 12.47 -8.97
N LEU A 4 2.84 12.87 -9.94
CA LEU A 4 2.33 11.93 -10.95
C LEU A 4 3.43 11.51 -11.94
N GLN A 5 4.34 12.42 -12.25
CA GLN A 5 5.48 12.16 -13.12
C GLN A 5 6.48 11.21 -12.44
N ALA A 6 6.79 11.44 -11.18
CA ALA A 6 7.59 10.56 -10.34
C ALA A 6 6.96 9.16 -10.22
N MET A 7 5.63 9.08 -10.05
CA MET A 7 4.92 7.80 -10.04
C MET A 7 5.02 7.06 -11.38
N ALA A 8 4.89 7.77 -12.50
CA ALA A 8 5.07 7.17 -13.82
C ALA A 8 6.52 6.70 -14.04
N GLN A 9 7.52 7.50 -13.64
CA GLN A 9 8.93 7.13 -13.70
C GLN A 9 9.23 5.87 -12.86
N MET A 10 8.64 5.76 -11.67
CA MET A 10 8.70 4.54 -10.86
C MET A 10 8.15 3.32 -11.61
N GLY A 11 7.04 3.49 -12.34
CA GLY A 11 6.44 2.43 -13.15
C GLY A 11 7.32 1.99 -14.32
N GLN A 12 7.92 2.95 -15.03
CA GLN A 12 8.81 2.72 -16.17
C GLN A 12 10.12 2.04 -15.79
N SER A 13 10.52 2.12 -14.51
CA SER A 13 11.70 1.42 -14.00
C SER A 13 11.52 -0.10 -13.87
N GLU A 14 10.28 -0.59 -13.90
CA GLU A 14 10.01 -2.02 -13.95
C GLU A 14 9.91 -2.46 -15.41
N THR A 15 10.61 -3.53 -15.78
CA THR A 15 10.37 -4.23 -17.05
C THR A 15 8.95 -4.80 -17.03
N LYS A 16 8.09 -4.35 -17.94
CA LYS A 16 6.70 -4.83 -18.02
C LYS A 16 6.32 -5.19 -19.43
N GLU A 17 5.72 -6.37 -19.56
CA GLU A 17 4.99 -6.75 -20.76
C GLU A 17 3.55 -7.10 -20.40
N GLY A 18 2.59 -6.45 -21.08
CA GLY A 18 1.17 -6.78 -21.00
C GLY A 18 0.55 -6.58 -19.62
N LEU A 19 0.03 -7.67 -19.03
CA LEU A 19 -0.79 -7.61 -17.81
C LEU A 19 -0.02 -7.22 -16.55
N GLU A 20 1.32 -7.34 -16.54
CA GLU A 20 2.16 -7.08 -15.37
C GLU A 20 2.01 -5.68 -14.78
N ALA A 21 1.63 -4.69 -15.58
CA ALA A 21 1.33 -3.33 -15.11
C ALA A 21 0.15 -3.24 -14.14
N TYR A 22 -0.73 -4.25 -14.17
CA TYR A 22 -1.95 -4.30 -13.37
C TYR A 22 -1.87 -5.28 -12.21
N LEU A 23 -0.83 -6.12 -12.18
CA LEU A 23 -0.63 -7.14 -11.17
C LEU A 23 0.00 -6.57 -9.92
N ILE A 24 -0.39 -7.11 -8.78
CA ILE A 24 0.25 -6.86 -7.49
C ILE A 24 0.48 -8.18 -6.78
N ARG A 25 1.31 -8.16 -5.74
CA ARG A 25 1.55 -9.34 -4.90
C ARG A 25 0.31 -9.72 -4.08
N PRO A 26 -0.01 -11.03 -3.95
CA PRO A 26 -1.04 -11.48 -3.01
C PRO A 26 -0.69 -11.12 -1.57
N MET A 27 0.56 -11.25 -1.13
CA MET A 27 0.97 -10.84 0.21
C MET A 27 2.20 -9.93 0.16
N ASP A 28 2.21 -8.91 1.01
CA ASP A 28 3.31 -7.94 1.11
C ASP A 28 4.51 -8.50 1.91
N ARG A 29 4.30 -9.60 2.64
CA ARG A 29 5.31 -10.28 3.47
C ARG A 29 5.30 -11.77 3.18
N ASP A 30 6.39 -12.43 3.57
CA ASP A 30 6.50 -13.88 3.51
C ASP A 30 5.38 -14.56 4.31
N GLY A 31 4.95 -15.72 3.83
CA GLY A 31 3.82 -16.44 4.37
C GLY A 31 3.72 -17.83 3.77
N LYS A 32 2.50 -18.37 3.70
CA LYS A 32 2.25 -19.69 3.13
C LYS A 32 1.10 -19.68 2.12
N GLU A 33 1.17 -20.63 1.21
CA GLU A 33 0.16 -20.91 0.19
C GLU A 33 -0.53 -22.21 0.54
N ILE A 34 -1.85 -22.19 0.66
CA ILE A 34 -2.69 -23.38 0.61
C ILE A 34 -3.04 -23.58 -0.86
N ARG A 35 -2.36 -24.52 -1.52
CA ARG A 35 -2.57 -24.77 -2.95
C ARG A 35 -3.68 -25.80 -3.10
N VAL A 36 -4.71 -25.43 -3.85
CA VAL A 36 -5.84 -26.29 -4.20
C VAL A 36 -5.62 -26.74 -5.65
N TRP A 37 -5.37 -28.02 -5.82
CA TRP A 37 -5.02 -28.62 -7.10
C TRP A 37 -6.28 -29.06 -7.82
N LEU A 38 -6.72 -28.28 -8.80
CA LEU A 38 -7.92 -28.54 -9.58
C LEU A 38 -7.65 -29.63 -10.61
N GLN A 39 -8.50 -30.64 -10.61
CA GLN A 39 -8.47 -31.72 -11.59
C GLN A 39 -9.38 -31.34 -12.76
N VAL A 40 -8.81 -31.23 -13.97
CA VAL A 40 -9.56 -30.90 -15.20
C VAL A 40 -9.73 -32.16 -16.04
N ASN A 41 -10.92 -32.36 -16.61
CA ASN A 41 -11.17 -33.39 -17.60
C ASN A 41 -10.82 -32.87 -18.99
N GLY A 42 -10.03 -33.63 -19.74
CA GLY A 42 -9.66 -33.27 -21.11
C GLY A 42 -8.54 -32.23 -21.17
N ASP A 43 -8.61 -31.36 -22.18
CA ASP A 43 -7.60 -30.35 -22.46
C ASP A 43 -7.85 -29.05 -21.65
N LEU A 44 -6.84 -28.20 -21.51
CA LEU A 44 -6.93 -26.91 -20.81
C LEU A 44 -7.66 -25.82 -21.62
N GLU A 45 -8.56 -26.23 -22.52
CA GLU A 45 -9.37 -25.34 -23.34
C GLU A 45 -10.58 -24.80 -22.55
N GLU A 46 -11.01 -23.59 -22.90
CA GLU A 46 -12.19 -22.96 -22.30
C GLU A 46 -13.48 -23.50 -22.93
N PRO A 47 -14.53 -23.78 -22.14
CA PRO A 47 -14.59 -23.76 -20.67
C PRO A 47 -13.86 -24.95 -20.03
N LEU A 48 -13.19 -24.71 -18.90
CA LEU A 48 -12.54 -25.77 -18.13
C LEU A 48 -13.61 -26.67 -17.47
N ASP A 49 -13.56 -27.97 -17.75
CA ASP A 49 -14.35 -28.99 -17.06
C ASP A 49 -13.62 -29.46 -15.80
N ILE A 50 -13.86 -28.80 -14.67
CA ILE A 50 -13.21 -29.17 -13.41
C ILE A 50 -14.00 -30.31 -12.75
N ALA A 51 -13.38 -31.48 -12.65
CA ALA A 51 -13.91 -32.68 -12.03
C ALA A 51 -13.85 -32.67 -10.49
N GLY A 52 -13.00 -31.81 -9.91
CA GLY A 52 -12.84 -31.69 -8.46
C GLY A 52 -11.45 -31.20 -8.06
N VAL A 53 -11.00 -31.64 -6.88
CA VAL A 53 -9.68 -31.33 -6.33
C VAL A 53 -8.89 -32.61 -6.14
N SER A 54 -7.70 -32.71 -6.75
CA SER A 54 -6.82 -33.88 -6.61
C SER A 54 -6.12 -33.91 -5.25
N ARG A 55 -5.56 -32.78 -4.81
CA ARG A 55 -4.93 -32.62 -3.50
C ARG A 55 -4.96 -31.18 -2.98
N ILE A 56 -4.73 -31.03 -1.68
CA ILE A 56 -4.46 -29.74 -1.03
C ILE A 56 -3.13 -29.89 -0.30
N ASP A 57 -2.21 -28.96 -0.52
CA ASP A 57 -0.91 -28.93 0.16
C ASP A 57 -0.51 -27.50 0.55
N LEU A 58 0.62 -27.40 1.27
CA LEU A 58 1.23 -26.14 1.66
C LEU A 58 2.52 -25.89 0.89
N ALA A 59 2.73 -24.65 0.50
CA ALA A 59 4.01 -24.15 -0.01
C ALA A 59 4.39 -22.84 0.69
N ASP A 60 5.69 -22.55 0.72
CA ASP A 60 6.18 -21.27 1.23
C ASP A 60 5.95 -20.17 0.19
N TYR A 61 5.41 -19.04 0.63
CA TYR A 61 5.30 -17.83 -0.17
C TYR A 61 6.44 -16.89 0.19
N SER A 62 7.30 -16.60 -0.78
CA SER A 62 8.29 -15.53 -0.67
C SER A 62 7.73 -14.26 -1.31
N ALA A 63 7.57 -13.20 -0.52
CA ALA A 63 7.13 -11.93 -1.07
C ALA A 63 8.09 -11.46 -2.16
N ASN A 64 9.40 -11.53 -1.93
CA ASN A 64 10.40 -11.04 -2.88
C ASN A 64 10.68 -11.98 -4.06
N GLY A 65 10.50 -13.29 -3.90
CA GLY A 65 10.73 -14.28 -4.96
C GLY A 65 9.50 -14.61 -5.82
N ALA A 66 8.29 -14.26 -5.38
CA ALA A 66 7.05 -14.57 -6.08
C ALA A 66 6.91 -13.80 -7.41
N GLY A 67 6.91 -14.53 -8.52
CA GLY A 67 6.67 -13.97 -9.85
C GLY A 67 5.24 -13.45 -9.99
N LEU A 68 5.07 -12.16 -10.28
CA LEU A 68 3.74 -11.53 -10.39
C LEU A 68 2.84 -12.26 -11.39
N LYS A 69 3.40 -12.65 -12.53
CA LYS A 69 2.70 -13.41 -13.57
C LYS A 69 2.13 -14.72 -13.05
N ASP A 70 2.88 -15.51 -12.27
CA ASP A 70 2.39 -16.82 -11.79
C ASP A 70 1.07 -16.70 -11.02
N TYR A 71 0.93 -15.69 -10.13
CA TYR A 71 -0.30 -15.51 -9.35
C TYR A 71 -1.37 -14.73 -10.10
N MET A 72 -0.98 -13.87 -11.05
CA MET A 72 -1.88 -12.99 -11.79
C MET A 72 -2.84 -12.21 -10.87
N TYR A 73 -2.33 -11.77 -9.72
CA TYR A 73 -3.19 -11.25 -8.65
C TYR A 73 -3.46 -9.75 -8.81
N ARG A 74 -4.72 -9.34 -8.57
CA ARG A 74 -5.13 -7.94 -8.41
C ARG A 74 -6.19 -7.83 -7.31
N LYS A 75 -6.15 -6.75 -6.52
CA LYS A 75 -7.19 -6.46 -5.52
C LYS A 75 -8.56 -6.39 -6.20
N PRO A 76 -9.64 -6.92 -5.59
CA PRO A 76 -10.99 -6.79 -6.12
C PRO A 76 -11.37 -5.33 -6.38
N ALA A 77 -12.23 -5.10 -7.37
CA ALA A 77 -12.68 -3.78 -7.82
C ALA A 77 -13.29 -2.90 -6.70
N GLY A 78 -13.75 -3.50 -5.61
CA GLY A 78 -14.33 -2.84 -4.46
C GLY A 78 -14.89 -3.85 -3.46
N SER A 79 -15.22 -3.41 -2.25
CA SER A 79 -15.71 -4.26 -1.15
C SER A 79 -17.04 -4.97 -1.46
N ASN A 80 -17.86 -4.40 -2.36
CA ASN A 80 -19.17 -4.92 -2.73
C ASN A 80 -19.12 -5.82 -3.99
N THR A 81 -17.93 -6.11 -4.49
CA THR A 81 -17.75 -6.94 -5.70
C THR A 81 -17.97 -8.41 -5.34
N THR A 82 -18.79 -9.10 -6.13
CA THR A 82 -19.07 -10.55 -5.97
C THR A 82 -18.17 -11.42 -6.84
N TRP A 83 -17.05 -10.86 -7.31
CA TRP A 83 -16.08 -11.54 -8.15
C TRP A 83 -14.66 -11.03 -7.82
N ALA A 84 -13.66 -11.81 -8.19
CA ALA A 84 -12.24 -11.48 -8.07
C ALA A 84 -11.55 -11.63 -9.43
N PHE A 85 -10.43 -10.95 -9.64
CA PHE A 85 -9.67 -11.00 -10.90
C PHE A 85 -8.94 -12.33 -11.11
N SER A 86 -8.50 -12.94 -10.02
CA SER A 86 -7.70 -14.16 -10.00
C SER A 86 -8.32 -15.17 -9.03
N PRO A 87 -8.10 -16.47 -9.22
CA PRO A 87 -8.64 -17.49 -8.34
C PRO A 87 -7.75 -17.63 -7.10
N ILE A 88 -7.66 -16.55 -6.32
CA ILE A 88 -6.83 -16.43 -5.12
C ILE A 88 -7.61 -15.75 -4.01
N HIS A 89 -7.66 -16.39 -2.85
CA HIS A 89 -8.30 -15.88 -1.64
C HIS A 89 -7.28 -15.52 -0.57
N LYS A 90 -7.39 -14.31 -0.01
CA LYS A 90 -6.58 -13.88 1.14
C LYS A 90 -7.20 -14.38 2.44
N ALA A 91 -6.65 -15.45 2.99
CA ALA A 91 -7.17 -16.03 4.23
C ALA A 91 -6.64 -15.29 5.48
N GLY A 92 -5.41 -14.76 5.41
CA GLY A 92 -4.80 -14.06 6.54
C GLY A 92 -4.25 -15.05 7.57
N LYS A 93 -4.29 -14.68 8.85
CA LYS A 93 -3.74 -15.53 9.93
C LYS A 93 -4.75 -16.60 10.36
N MET A 94 -4.27 -17.82 10.52
CA MET A 94 -5.09 -18.95 10.99
C MET A 94 -5.01 -19.10 12.51
N LYS A 95 -5.68 -20.13 13.05
CA LYS A 95 -5.63 -20.47 14.48
C LYS A 95 -4.62 -21.61 14.68
N ASN A 96 -3.94 -21.62 15.82
CA ASN A 96 -3.00 -22.70 16.19
C ASN A 96 -3.69 -24.04 16.52
N ASP A 97 -5.01 -24.09 16.39
CA ASP A 97 -5.84 -25.21 16.78
C ASP A 97 -6.61 -25.66 15.52
N PRO A 98 -6.46 -26.93 15.08
CA PRO A 98 -7.07 -27.42 13.85
C PRO A 98 -8.59 -27.22 13.80
N ASP A 99 -9.28 -27.48 14.91
CA ASP A 99 -10.74 -27.37 14.98
C ASP A 99 -11.17 -25.90 14.88
N LYS A 100 -10.47 -24.98 15.56
CA LYS A 100 -10.74 -23.54 15.43
C LYS A 100 -10.38 -23.00 14.05
N SER A 101 -9.39 -23.56 13.37
CA SER A 101 -9.08 -23.21 11.97
C SER A 101 -10.19 -23.70 11.03
N LEU A 102 -10.71 -24.91 11.27
CA LEU A 102 -11.86 -25.45 10.55
C LEU A 102 -13.12 -24.60 10.76
N GLU A 103 -13.38 -24.11 11.98
CA GLU A 103 -14.50 -23.21 12.29
C GLU A 103 -14.45 -21.89 11.52
N VAL A 104 -13.26 -21.39 11.16
CA VAL A 104 -13.11 -20.17 10.37
C VAL A 104 -13.17 -20.47 8.85
N LEU A 105 -12.72 -21.66 8.45
CA LEU A 105 -12.70 -22.10 7.06
C LEU A 105 -14.08 -22.54 6.56
N CYS A 106 -14.63 -23.58 7.18
CA CYS A 106 -15.86 -24.27 6.74
C CYS A 106 -16.59 -24.97 7.92
N PRO A 107 -17.17 -24.21 8.87
CA PRO A 107 -18.01 -24.77 9.93
C PRO A 107 -19.29 -25.43 9.36
N PRO A 108 -20.00 -26.27 10.14
CA PRO A 108 -21.32 -26.76 9.73
C PRO A 108 -22.26 -25.60 9.36
N GLY A 109 -22.82 -25.63 8.16
CA GLY A 109 -23.69 -24.54 7.66
C GLY A 109 -22.96 -23.33 7.07
N TRP A 110 -21.64 -23.41 6.83
CA TRP A 110 -20.83 -22.33 6.26
C TRP A 110 -21.41 -21.73 4.96
N ARG A 111 -22.18 -22.51 4.19
CA ARG A 111 -22.83 -22.04 2.95
C ARG A 111 -23.70 -20.80 3.16
N GLU A 112 -24.31 -20.64 4.33
CA GLU A 112 -25.11 -19.45 4.69
C GLU A 112 -24.30 -18.38 5.44
N ASP A 113 -23.16 -18.76 6.01
CA ASP A 113 -22.30 -17.85 6.78
C ASP A 113 -21.34 -17.08 5.86
N LYS A 114 -21.67 -15.80 5.65
CA LYS A 114 -20.94 -14.86 4.81
C LYS A 114 -19.51 -14.56 5.27
N ASP A 115 -19.19 -14.86 6.52
CA ASP A 115 -17.89 -14.54 7.09
C ASP A 115 -16.85 -15.66 6.94
N THR A 116 -17.30 -16.89 6.65
CA THR A 116 -16.41 -18.04 6.43
C THR A 116 -15.58 -17.92 5.15
N HIS A 117 -14.40 -18.54 5.15
CA HIS A 117 -13.53 -18.51 3.98
C HIS A 117 -14.14 -19.28 2.80
N PHE A 118 -14.72 -20.45 3.02
CA PHE A 118 -15.32 -21.25 1.94
C PHE A 118 -16.51 -20.52 1.29
N HIS A 119 -17.32 -19.79 2.06
CA HIS A 119 -18.40 -18.96 1.51
C HIS A 119 -17.85 -17.86 0.59
N LYS A 120 -16.81 -17.17 1.03
CA LYS A 120 -16.16 -16.12 0.24
C LYS A 120 -15.53 -16.69 -1.02
N ILE A 121 -14.87 -17.84 -0.94
CA ILE A 121 -14.28 -18.53 -2.10
C ILE A 121 -15.35 -18.91 -3.11
N ARG A 122 -16.39 -19.63 -2.68
CA ARG A 122 -17.48 -20.05 -3.57
C ARG A 122 -18.14 -18.86 -4.25
N ASN A 123 -18.61 -17.90 -3.46
CA ASN A 123 -19.52 -16.87 -3.96
C ASN A 123 -18.83 -15.63 -4.52
N ARG A 124 -17.58 -15.34 -4.13
CA ARG A 124 -16.86 -14.13 -4.58
C ARG A 124 -15.67 -14.43 -5.49
N ILE A 125 -15.29 -15.69 -5.67
CA ILE A 125 -14.16 -16.06 -6.53
C ILE A 125 -14.64 -17.04 -7.60
N LEU A 126 -15.03 -18.26 -7.22
CA LEU A 126 -15.20 -19.35 -8.19
C LEU A 126 -16.53 -19.29 -8.97
N MET A 127 -17.64 -18.92 -8.32
CA MET A 127 -18.97 -18.87 -8.99
C MET A 127 -19.01 -17.92 -10.19
N ASP A 128 -18.15 -16.91 -10.24
CA ASP A 128 -18.14 -15.98 -11.37
C ASP A 128 -17.51 -16.61 -12.62
N TYR A 129 -16.56 -17.54 -12.46
CA TYR A 129 -15.99 -18.31 -13.57
C TYR A 129 -17.03 -19.19 -14.25
N GLU A 130 -17.93 -19.83 -13.50
CA GLU A 130 -19.08 -20.57 -14.07
C GLU A 130 -20.05 -19.63 -14.78
N LYS A 131 -20.39 -18.49 -14.16
CA LYS A 131 -21.36 -17.54 -14.72
C LYS A 131 -20.90 -16.91 -16.03
N GLU A 132 -19.61 -16.64 -16.15
CA GLU A 132 -19.01 -16.05 -17.36
C GLU A 132 -18.59 -17.12 -18.39
N GLY A 133 -18.80 -18.41 -18.08
CA GLY A 133 -18.54 -19.51 -19.01
C GLY A 133 -17.07 -19.92 -19.12
N PHE A 134 -16.25 -19.64 -18.12
CA PHE A 134 -14.87 -20.14 -18.03
C PHE A 134 -14.80 -21.52 -17.37
N PHE A 135 -15.76 -21.85 -16.51
CA PHE A 135 -15.95 -23.19 -15.95
C PHE A 135 -17.26 -23.80 -16.45
N VAL A 136 -17.28 -25.12 -16.61
CA VAL A 136 -18.49 -25.88 -16.90
C VAL A 136 -19.48 -25.77 -15.72
N PRO A 137 -20.79 -25.61 -15.96
CA PRO A 137 -21.77 -25.55 -14.87
C PRO A 137 -21.72 -26.77 -13.95
N GLY A 138 -21.55 -26.54 -12.65
CA GLY A 138 -21.46 -27.58 -11.61
C GLY A 138 -20.03 -27.85 -11.13
N SER A 139 -19.01 -27.39 -11.85
CA SER A 139 -17.61 -27.48 -11.45
C SER A 139 -17.33 -26.84 -10.09
N VAL A 140 -17.95 -25.70 -9.76
CA VAL A 140 -17.70 -24.99 -8.48
C VAL A 140 -18.21 -25.79 -7.31
N ASP A 141 -19.40 -26.40 -7.41
CA ASP A 141 -19.94 -27.22 -6.34
C ASP A 141 -19.11 -28.51 -6.16
N GLN A 142 -18.55 -29.08 -7.25
CA GLN A 142 -17.61 -30.20 -7.19
C GLN A 142 -16.29 -29.82 -6.50
N VAL A 143 -15.71 -28.67 -6.87
CA VAL A 143 -14.49 -28.15 -6.24
C VAL A 143 -14.69 -27.93 -4.75
N ILE A 144 -15.77 -27.26 -4.37
CA ILE A 144 -16.07 -26.96 -2.97
C ILE A 144 -16.28 -28.24 -2.16
N ALA A 145 -17.03 -29.21 -2.68
CA ALA A 145 -17.21 -30.51 -2.01
C ALA A 145 -15.87 -31.24 -1.82
N ALA A 146 -15.03 -31.28 -2.86
CA ALA A 146 -13.72 -31.91 -2.78
C ALA A 146 -12.76 -31.16 -1.83
N MET A 147 -12.90 -29.84 -1.68
CA MET A 147 -12.17 -29.06 -0.69
C MET A 147 -12.59 -29.40 0.73
N GLU A 148 -13.90 -29.54 1.01
CA GLU A 148 -14.40 -29.91 2.33
C GLU A 148 -13.81 -31.25 2.79
N GLU A 149 -13.72 -32.22 1.89
CA GLU A 149 -13.15 -33.54 2.20
C GLU A 149 -11.63 -33.50 2.47
N LYS A 150 -10.90 -32.63 1.75
CA LYS A 150 -9.42 -32.64 1.75
C LYS A 150 -8.79 -31.59 2.65
N ILE A 151 -9.53 -30.58 3.12
CA ILE A 151 -8.95 -29.47 3.91
C ILE A 151 -8.30 -29.96 5.20
N HIS A 152 -8.80 -31.05 5.78
CA HIS A 152 -8.25 -31.68 6.98
C HIS A 152 -6.77 -32.08 6.86
N MET A 153 -6.27 -32.28 5.63
CA MET A 153 -4.88 -32.66 5.37
C MET A 153 -3.86 -31.58 5.72
N VAL A 154 -4.27 -30.31 5.77
CA VAL A 154 -3.35 -29.17 6.00
C VAL A 154 -3.59 -28.46 7.33
N LEU A 155 -4.69 -28.77 8.05
CA LEU A 155 -5.10 -28.03 9.25
C LEU A 155 -4.06 -28.07 10.37
N SER A 156 -3.33 -29.18 10.53
CA SER A 156 -2.30 -29.34 11.56
C SER A 156 -1.09 -28.43 11.37
N ASP A 157 -0.86 -27.99 10.14
CA ASP A 157 0.30 -27.18 9.75
C ASP A 157 -0.03 -25.68 9.66
N LEU A 158 -1.28 -25.31 10.00
CA LEU A 158 -1.73 -23.93 10.08
C LEU A 158 -1.40 -23.31 11.44
N ASP A 159 -0.97 -22.05 11.44
CA ASP A 159 -0.66 -21.30 12.65
C ASP A 159 -1.15 -19.85 12.61
N ASN A 160 -0.99 -19.15 13.74
CA ASN A 160 -1.37 -17.75 13.92
C ASN A 160 -0.21 -16.76 13.74
N LYS A 161 0.99 -17.25 13.40
CA LYS A 161 2.20 -16.46 13.21
C LYS A 161 2.30 -16.01 11.77
N GLN A 162 2.05 -16.92 10.83
CA GLN A 162 2.14 -16.70 9.40
C GLN A 162 0.80 -16.27 8.79
N SER A 163 0.86 -15.63 7.64
CA SER A 163 -0.33 -15.29 6.85
C SER A 163 -0.46 -16.29 5.69
N TYR A 164 -1.68 -16.65 5.38
CA TYR A 164 -2.02 -17.65 4.38
C TYR A 164 -2.82 -17.05 3.23
N ILE A 165 -2.54 -17.52 2.02
CA ILE A 165 -3.38 -17.37 0.83
C ILE A 165 -3.85 -18.74 0.36
N ILE A 166 -5.07 -18.83 -0.16
CA ILE A 166 -5.58 -20.02 -0.82
C ILE A 166 -5.54 -19.76 -2.32
N ILE A 167 -4.84 -20.61 -3.06
CA ILE A 167 -4.60 -20.46 -4.50
C ILE A 167 -5.14 -21.67 -5.22
N PHE A 168 -5.87 -21.45 -6.29
CA PHE A 168 -6.41 -22.50 -7.14
C PHE A 168 -5.55 -22.60 -8.41
N GLY A 169 -4.87 -23.72 -8.58
CA GLY A 169 -4.09 -24.03 -9.77
C GLY A 169 -4.54 -25.36 -10.37
N ILE A 170 -4.05 -25.70 -11.54
CA ILE A 170 -4.42 -26.96 -12.21
C ILE A 170 -3.39 -28.04 -11.89
N ASP A 171 -3.87 -29.24 -11.59
CA ASP A 171 -3.03 -30.43 -11.54
C ASP A 171 -2.76 -30.91 -12.98
N GLN A 172 -1.54 -30.67 -13.46
CA GLN A 172 -1.09 -31.16 -14.75
C GLN A 172 0.03 -32.16 -14.52
N GLU A 173 -0.26 -33.45 -14.73
CA GLU A 173 0.71 -34.55 -14.60
C GLU A 173 1.45 -34.56 -13.24
N GLY A 174 0.79 -34.13 -12.16
CA GLY A 174 1.36 -34.06 -10.81
C GLY A 174 2.13 -32.77 -10.49
N ALA A 175 2.17 -31.81 -11.41
CA ALA A 175 2.75 -30.47 -11.23
C ALA A 175 1.67 -29.40 -11.02
N PHE A 176 1.94 -28.41 -10.15
CA PHE A 176 1.00 -27.34 -9.85
C PHE A 176 1.13 -26.26 -10.90
N LEU A 177 0.14 -26.15 -11.77
CA LEU A 177 0.09 -25.07 -12.73
C LEU A 177 -0.55 -23.85 -12.07
N TYR A 178 0.29 -22.85 -11.77
CA TYR A 178 -0.14 -21.58 -11.19
C TYR A 178 -1.12 -20.82 -12.09
N PRO A 179 -2.01 -19.97 -11.54
CA PRO A 179 -3.08 -19.33 -12.29
C PRO A 179 -2.66 -18.61 -13.57
N GLY A 180 -1.55 -17.86 -13.54
CA GLY A 180 -1.09 -17.11 -14.70
C GLY A 180 -0.40 -17.94 -15.78
N ARG A 181 -0.33 -19.26 -15.62
CA ARG A 181 0.11 -20.19 -16.68
C ARG A 181 -1.07 -20.92 -17.33
N VAL A 182 -2.30 -20.54 -16.99
CA VAL A 182 -3.53 -21.12 -17.50
C VAL A 182 -4.26 -20.08 -18.34
N SER A 183 -4.43 -20.34 -19.63
CA SER A 183 -5.10 -19.44 -20.58
C SER A 183 -6.51 -19.05 -20.13
N ALA A 184 -7.29 -20.00 -19.59
CA ALA A 184 -8.64 -19.75 -19.08
C ALA A 184 -8.69 -18.68 -17.98
N PHE A 185 -7.74 -18.74 -17.04
CA PHE A 185 -7.67 -17.72 -15.99
C PHE A 185 -7.18 -16.38 -16.55
N GLU A 186 -6.25 -16.39 -17.51
CA GLU A 186 -5.73 -15.19 -18.14
C GLU A 186 -6.82 -14.45 -18.93
N ASN A 187 -7.58 -15.17 -19.75
CA ASN A 187 -8.68 -14.63 -20.54
C ASN A 187 -9.79 -14.06 -19.64
N TYR A 188 -10.14 -14.77 -18.56
CA TYR A 188 -11.06 -14.24 -17.54
C TYR A 188 -10.53 -12.95 -16.90
N PHE A 189 -9.24 -12.92 -16.52
CA PHE A 189 -8.62 -11.73 -15.94
C PHE A 189 -8.68 -10.55 -16.90
N GLN A 190 -8.32 -10.75 -18.17
CA GLN A 190 -8.37 -9.73 -19.21
C GLN A 190 -9.78 -9.18 -19.43
N GLN A 191 -10.78 -10.07 -19.50
CA GLN A 191 -12.18 -9.68 -19.63
C GLN A 191 -12.64 -8.83 -18.44
N LYS A 192 -12.34 -9.24 -17.21
CA LYS A 192 -12.71 -8.48 -16.00
C LYS A 192 -11.96 -7.17 -15.88
N LEU A 193 -10.69 -7.13 -16.32
CA LEU A 193 -9.90 -5.91 -16.36
C LEU A 193 -10.51 -4.89 -17.32
N ALA A 194 -10.82 -5.29 -18.56
CA ALA A 194 -11.48 -4.43 -19.54
C ALA A 194 -12.82 -3.90 -19.00
N GLN A 195 -13.68 -4.77 -18.46
CA GLN A 195 -14.95 -4.37 -17.85
C GLN A 195 -14.78 -3.38 -16.68
N ASN A 196 -13.72 -3.53 -15.89
CA ASN A 196 -13.45 -2.66 -14.75
C ASN A 196 -12.93 -1.28 -15.16
N LEU A 197 -12.11 -1.24 -16.22
CA LEU A 197 -11.51 -0.02 -16.74
C LEU A 197 -12.52 0.81 -17.56
N ASP A 198 -13.33 0.17 -18.40
CA ASP A 198 -14.28 0.84 -19.31
C ASP A 198 -15.53 1.39 -18.63
N GLY A 199 -15.63 1.27 -17.30
CA GLY A 199 -16.78 1.76 -16.53
C GLY A 199 -18.08 1.04 -16.92
N GLY A 200 -18.07 -0.29 -16.81
CA GLY A 200 -19.15 -1.24 -17.11
C GLY A 200 -20.49 -0.69 -17.63
N LYS A 201 -20.85 -1.01 -18.89
CA LYS A 201 -22.16 -0.85 -19.57
C LYS A 201 -22.93 0.50 -19.42
N LYS A 202 -22.44 1.48 -18.65
CA LYS A 202 -23.09 2.78 -18.38
C LYS A 202 -22.24 3.99 -18.77
N SER A 203 -21.09 3.78 -19.41
CA SER A 203 -20.42 4.80 -20.21
C SER A 203 -21.30 5.08 -21.43
N LYS A 204 -22.05 6.19 -21.36
CA LYS A 204 -22.82 6.74 -22.49
C LYS A 204 -21.90 6.86 -23.72
N LYS A 205 -22.51 6.71 -24.90
CA LYS A 205 -21.87 6.90 -26.21
C LYS A 205 -20.85 8.05 -26.18
N PRO A 206 -19.67 7.88 -26.81
CA PRO A 206 -18.71 8.96 -26.91
C PRO A 206 -19.39 10.12 -27.62
N ASP A 207 -19.40 11.30 -26.99
CA ASP A 207 -19.63 12.53 -27.74
C ASP A 207 -18.48 12.64 -28.75
N SER A 208 -18.84 12.44 -30.00
CA SER A 208 -17.98 12.57 -31.17
C SER A 208 -17.44 14.00 -31.27
N ASN A 209 -16.14 14.11 -31.58
CA ASN A 209 -15.41 15.30 -32.09
C ASN A 209 -14.56 16.17 -31.15
N GLN A 210 -13.98 15.63 -30.06
CA GLN A 210 -12.80 16.28 -29.48
C GLN A 210 -11.65 15.28 -29.34
N GLU A 211 -10.57 15.51 -30.09
CA GLU A 211 -9.27 14.89 -29.83
C GLU A 211 -8.88 15.23 -28.38
N LYS A 212 -8.83 14.22 -27.52
CA LYS A 212 -8.41 14.38 -26.13
C LYS A 212 -6.93 14.03 -26.04
N ASN A 213 -6.15 14.95 -25.50
CA ASN A 213 -4.73 14.72 -25.25
C ASN A 213 -4.53 14.24 -23.81
N CYS A 214 -3.56 13.35 -23.62
CA CYS A 214 -3.14 12.89 -22.30
C CYS A 214 -2.54 14.02 -21.50
N SER A 215 -3.01 14.20 -20.26
CA SER A 215 -2.53 15.27 -19.38
C SER A 215 -1.10 15.05 -18.87
N LEU A 216 -0.51 13.88 -19.12
CA LEU A 216 0.86 13.54 -18.72
C LEU A 216 1.83 13.53 -19.90
N CYS A 217 1.50 12.86 -21.00
CA CYS A 217 2.40 12.72 -22.15
C CYS A 217 1.98 13.51 -23.39
N ASN A 218 0.83 14.20 -23.36
CA ASN A 218 0.24 14.95 -24.48
C ASN A 218 -0.07 14.12 -25.75
N ALA A 219 0.03 12.79 -25.68
CA ALA A 219 -0.38 11.92 -26.79
C ALA A 219 -1.91 11.96 -27.00
N VAL A 220 -2.34 11.84 -28.25
CA VAL A 220 -3.76 11.73 -28.62
C VAL A 220 -4.31 10.41 -28.08
N MET A 221 -5.51 10.45 -27.47
CA MET A 221 -6.08 9.33 -26.74
C MET A 221 -7.32 8.74 -27.42
N ASP A 222 -7.31 7.41 -27.59
CA ASP A 222 -8.49 6.64 -27.99
C ASP A 222 -9.40 6.29 -26.81
N SER A 223 -8.83 6.16 -25.60
CA SER A 223 -9.54 5.79 -24.37
C SER A 223 -9.05 6.63 -23.18
N VAL A 224 -9.97 6.99 -22.29
CA VAL A 224 -9.72 7.85 -21.13
C VAL A 224 -9.78 7.04 -19.85
N PHE A 225 -8.69 7.04 -19.08
CA PHE A 225 -8.63 6.39 -17.77
C PHE A 225 -8.58 7.42 -16.64
N GLY A 226 -9.41 7.19 -15.61
CA GLY A 226 -9.45 8.02 -14.41
C GLY A 226 -8.46 7.55 -13.34
N LEU A 227 -7.69 8.49 -12.77
CA LEU A 227 -6.72 8.22 -11.71
C LEU A 227 -7.35 7.70 -10.40
N ASN A 228 -8.66 7.88 -10.20
CA ASN A 228 -9.42 7.32 -9.08
C ASN A 228 -9.39 5.78 -9.03
N LYS A 229 -9.03 5.12 -10.14
CA LYS A 229 -8.82 3.67 -10.21
C LYS A 229 -7.48 3.24 -9.60
N VAL A 230 -6.50 4.15 -9.50
CA VAL A 230 -5.18 3.89 -8.90
C VAL A 230 -5.09 4.48 -7.50
N PHE A 231 -5.57 5.72 -7.31
CA PHE A 231 -5.54 6.44 -6.05
C PHE A 231 -6.95 6.55 -5.47
N LYS A 232 -7.24 5.82 -4.40
CA LYS A 232 -8.60 5.85 -3.80
C LYS A 232 -8.86 7.12 -3.02
N PHE A 233 -7.83 7.88 -2.67
CA PHE A 233 -7.97 9.21 -2.09
C PHE A 233 -8.39 10.27 -3.12
N ASN A 234 -8.23 9.98 -4.42
CA ASN A 234 -8.75 10.78 -5.53
C ASN A 234 -10.26 10.51 -5.68
N THR A 235 -11.00 10.70 -4.58
CA THR A 235 -12.46 10.75 -4.60
C THR A 235 -12.86 12.17 -4.94
N PHE A 236 -13.54 12.32 -6.06
CA PHE A 236 -14.14 13.56 -6.55
C PHE A 236 -15.23 14.16 -5.65
N ASP A 237 -15.46 13.60 -4.46
CA ASP A 237 -16.35 14.15 -3.42
C ASP A 237 -15.60 15.13 -2.49
N LYS A 238 -14.26 15.20 -2.59
CA LYS A 238 -13.44 16.14 -1.83
C LYS A 238 -13.30 17.46 -2.60
N VAL A 239 -13.62 18.57 -1.91
CA VAL A 239 -13.69 19.95 -2.43
C VAL A 239 -12.41 20.39 -3.16
N SER A 240 -11.27 19.79 -2.83
CA SER A 240 -9.96 20.09 -3.42
C SER A 240 -9.65 19.41 -4.75
N VAL A 241 -10.54 18.55 -5.29
CA VAL A 241 -10.25 17.67 -6.45
C VAL A 241 -11.21 17.87 -7.64
N LEU A 242 -12.17 18.80 -7.56
CA LEU A 242 -13.20 18.94 -8.59
C LEU A 242 -12.91 20.02 -9.64
N ALA A 243 -13.00 19.60 -10.91
CA ALA A 243 -13.47 20.46 -11.99
C ALA A 243 -15.01 20.42 -11.98
N GLY A 244 -15.64 21.50 -11.49
CA GLY A 244 -17.08 21.74 -11.64
C GLY A 244 -18.04 20.84 -10.84
N LEU A 245 -19.31 21.26 -10.81
CA LEU A 245 -20.41 20.62 -10.08
C LEU A 245 -21.00 19.38 -10.80
N ASP A 246 -20.56 19.06 -12.02
CA ASP A 246 -21.08 17.91 -12.79
C ASP A 246 -20.21 16.66 -12.59
N LYS A 247 -20.82 15.64 -12.00
CA LYS A 247 -20.18 14.33 -11.77
C LYS A 247 -19.82 13.59 -13.07
N ASN A 248 -20.36 13.99 -14.21
CA ASN A 248 -20.06 13.37 -15.50
C ASN A 248 -18.77 13.92 -16.14
N GLU A 249 -18.37 15.17 -15.82
CA GLU A 249 -17.14 15.79 -16.35
C GLU A 249 -15.88 15.41 -15.57
N ILE A 250 -16.06 14.75 -14.43
CA ILE A 250 -15.03 14.21 -13.56
C ILE A 250 -13.98 13.36 -14.30
N THR A 251 -14.40 12.49 -15.23
CA THR A 251 -13.46 11.65 -16.00
C THR A 251 -12.68 12.44 -17.06
N HIS A 252 -13.02 13.71 -17.25
CA HIS A 252 -12.40 14.62 -18.20
C HIS A 252 -11.56 15.71 -17.52
N SER A 253 -11.54 15.79 -16.18
CA SER A 253 -10.74 16.80 -15.47
C SER A 253 -9.24 16.56 -15.57
N PHE A 254 -8.83 15.28 -15.64
CA PHE A 254 -7.44 14.87 -15.83
C PHE A 254 -7.36 13.56 -16.64
N PRO A 255 -7.57 13.61 -17.97
CA PRO A 255 -7.52 12.43 -18.82
C PRO A 255 -6.09 11.88 -18.94
N VAL A 256 -5.94 10.58 -18.75
CA VAL A 256 -4.67 9.86 -18.88
C VAL A 256 -4.82 8.73 -19.89
N CYS A 257 -3.85 8.58 -20.80
CA CYS A 257 -3.80 7.49 -21.79
C CYS A 257 -3.50 6.14 -21.14
N ARG A 258 -3.71 5.06 -21.89
CA ARG A 258 -3.48 3.70 -21.40
C ARG A 258 -2.06 3.48 -20.88
N SER A 259 -1.04 3.91 -21.64
CA SER A 259 0.37 3.70 -21.25
C SER A 259 0.72 4.44 -19.97
N CYS A 260 0.36 5.73 -19.85
CA CYS A 260 0.59 6.48 -18.61
C CYS A 260 -0.20 5.91 -17.43
N PHE A 261 -1.41 5.37 -17.66
CA PHE A 261 -2.18 4.72 -16.60
C PHE A 261 -1.51 3.42 -16.12
N GLU A 262 -0.99 2.62 -17.05
CA GLU A 262 -0.19 1.42 -16.78
C GLU A 262 1.06 1.78 -15.97
N ASP A 263 1.81 2.81 -16.37
CA ASP A 263 2.99 3.33 -15.64
C ASP A 263 2.64 3.78 -14.21
N ILE A 264 1.54 4.51 -14.02
CA ILE A 264 1.14 4.98 -12.68
C ILE A 264 0.64 3.83 -11.80
N SER A 265 -0.13 2.90 -12.37
CA SER A 265 -0.62 1.69 -11.67
C SER A 265 0.56 0.83 -11.20
N ALA A 266 1.53 0.65 -12.09
CA ALA A 266 2.80 0.01 -11.82
C ALA A 266 3.59 0.70 -10.70
N GLY A 267 3.83 2.01 -10.86
CA GLY A 267 4.58 2.80 -9.90
C GLY A 267 3.95 2.78 -8.52
N ARG A 268 2.61 2.85 -8.43
CA ARG A 268 1.85 2.73 -7.19
C ARG A 268 2.18 1.44 -6.45
N GLY A 269 2.18 0.31 -7.17
CA GLY A 269 2.50 -1.00 -6.62
C GLY A 269 3.94 -1.09 -6.11
N LYS A 270 4.91 -0.53 -6.85
CA LYS A 270 6.32 -0.48 -6.44
C LYS A 270 6.54 0.42 -5.21
N VAL A 271 5.94 1.61 -5.20
CA VAL A 271 6.01 2.55 -4.06
C VAL A 271 5.43 1.93 -2.79
N ASP A 272 4.27 1.27 -2.86
CA ASP A 272 3.68 0.59 -1.70
C ASP A 272 4.59 -0.50 -1.11
N ARG A 273 5.36 -1.17 -1.97
CA ARG A 273 6.25 -2.28 -1.58
C ARG A 273 7.56 -1.78 -0.99
N GLU A 274 8.21 -0.83 -1.66
CA GLU A 274 9.62 -0.50 -1.39
C GLU A 274 9.80 0.83 -0.69
N LEU A 275 8.94 1.81 -0.96
CA LEU A 275 9.13 3.20 -0.53
C LEU A 275 8.09 3.66 0.49
N ASN A 276 7.29 2.72 1.01
CA ASN A 276 6.31 2.96 2.05
C ASN A 276 6.88 2.69 3.45
N ASN A 277 6.86 3.68 4.32
CA ASN A 277 7.20 3.55 5.72
C ASN A 277 5.97 3.70 6.60
N SER A 278 5.70 2.71 7.45
CA SER A 278 4.64 2.75 8.46
C SER A 278 5.16 2.71 9.90
N SER A 279 6.48 2.85 10.11
CA SER A 279 7.15 2.70 11.41
C SER A 279 7.43 4.02 12.12
N VAL A 280 7.60 5.12 11.37
CA VAL A 280 7.96 6.43 11.94
C VAL A 280 6.76 7.07 12.66
N LEU A 281 5.57 7.06 12.05
CA LEU A 281 4.38 7.64 12.63
C LEU A 281 3.29 6.58 12.87
N PRO A 282 2.72 6.47 14.07
CA PRO A 282 1.66 5.50 14.34
C PRO A 282 0.45 5.71 13.43
N LYS A 283 0.03 4.64 12.73
CA LYS A 283 -1.14 4.60 11.83
C LYS A 283 -1.05 5.50 10.58
N ILE A 284 0.11 6.12 10.33
CA ILE A 284 0.35 6.94 9.14
C ILE A 284 1.40 6.24 8.28
N ASN A 285 1.04 6.00 7.04
CA ASN A 285 1.93 5.56 5.99
C ASN A 285 2.61 6.78 5.36
N ILE A 286 3.91 6.67 5.09
CA ILE A 286 4.73 7.71 4.48
C ILE A 286 5.32 7.13 3.20
N TRP A 287 4.92 7.67 2.05
CA TRP A 287 5.66 7.45 0.82
C TRP A 287 6.75 8.51 0.69
N ALA A 288 7.91 8.11 0.16
CA ALA A 288 8.95 9.01 -0.33
C ALA A 288 9.29 8.61 -1.76
N ILE A 289 8.68 9.30 -2.72
CA ILE A 289 8.78 8.92 -4.13
C ILE A 289 9.92 9.72 -4.75
N PRO A 290 11.01 9.08 -5.21
CA PRO A 290 12.11 9.77 -5.86
C PRO A 290 11.68 10.29 -7.23
N GLU A 291 12.23 11.44 -7.61
CA GLU A 291 12.23 11.95 -8.98
C GLU A 291 13.65 12.46 -9.30
N ALA A 292 14.14 12.16 -10.49
CA ALA A 292 15.41 12.72 -10.98
C ALA A 292 15.20 14.12 -11.54
N VAL A 293 16.06 15.08 -11.17
CA VAL A 293 15.88 16.49 -11.53
C VAL A 293 16.93 16.97 -12.54
N GLY A 294 16.47 17.45 -13.70
CA GLY A 294 17.29 18.06 -14.75
C GLY A 294 17.91 17.04 -15.70
N ASP A 295 19.03 17.41 -16.34
CA ASP A 295 19.89 16.50 -17.13
C ASP A 295 20.68 15.50 -16.23
N SER A 296 20.25 15.38 -14.97
CA SER A 296 20.74 14.36 -14.06
C SER A 296 20.61 13.00 -14.71
N ASP A 297 21.74 12.32 -14.82
CA ASP A 297 21.89 11.01 -15.39
C ASP A 297 20.77 10.06 -14.94
N PRO A 298 19.96 9.49 -15.86
CA PRO A 298 18.91 8.52 -15.53
C PRO A 298 19.40 7.36 -14.67
N ARG A 299 20.73 7.08 -14.69
CA ARG A 299 21.38 6.10 -13.83
C ARG A 299 21.33 6.46 -12.35
N ILE A 300 21.17 7.73 -11.96
CA ILE A 300 21.08 8.15 -10.55
C ILE A 300 19.82 7.58 -9.91
N PHE A 301 18.68 7.67 -10.60
CA PHE A 301 17.41 7.12 -10.15
C PHE A 301 17.49 5.59 -9.99
N ASN A 302 17.96 4.88 -11.02
CA ASN A 302 18.09 3.42 -10.97
C ASN A 302 19.09 2.97 -9.91
N ARG A 303 20.23 3.67 -9.77
CA ARG A 303 21.22 3.38 -8.71
C ARG A 303 20.64 3.59 -7.31
N PHE A 304 19.82 4.62 -7.11
CA PHE A 304 19.11 4.80 -5.84
C PHE A 304 18.21 3.61 -5.55
N LEU A 305 17.39 3.20 -6.52
CA LEU A 305 16.50 2.05 -6.37
C LEU A 305 17.27 0.77 -6.08
N ASP A 306 18.30 0.43 -6.86
CA ASP A 306 19.15 -0.75 -6.64
C ASP A 306 19.77 -0.75 -5.23
N THR A 307 20.24 0.42 -4.78
CA THR A 307 20.85 0.56 -3.45
C THR A 307 19.80 0.44 -2.35
N TRP A 308 18.61 1.00 -2.57
CA TRP A 308 17.50 0.93 -1.64
C TRP A 308 16.96 -0.49 -1.49
N GLU A 309 16.75 -1.18 -2.60
CA GLU A 309 16.28 -2.58 -2.68
C GLU A 309 17.24 -3.53 -1.97
N LYS A 310 18.55 -3.47 -2.26
CA LYS A 310 19.57 -4.28 -1.54
C LYS A 310 19.53 -4.07 -0.03
N ASN A 311 19.38 -2.82 0.40
CA ASN A 311 19.28 -2.46 1.81
C ASN A 311 17.95 -2.85 2.48
N LEU A 312 16.93 -3.24 1.71
CA LEU A 312 15.69 -3.87 2.20
C LEU A 312 15.87 -5.38 2.32
N GLU A 313 16.51 -6.03 1.34
CA GLU A 313 16.75 -7.47 1.31
C GLU A 313 17.67 -7.94 2.44
N ASP A 314 18.74 -7.17 2.74
CA ASP A 314 19.66 -7.46 3.84
C ASP A 314 18.97 -7.45 5.23
N LYS A 315 17.78 -6.85 5.35
CA LYS A 315 17.00 -6.85 6.61
C LYS A 315 16.24 -8.15 6.86
N ASN A 316 16.08 -9.03 5.87
CA ASN A 316 15.37 -10.31 6.04
C ASN A 316 16.16 -11.35 6.85
N VAL A 317 17.40 -11.03 7.27
CA VAL A 317 18.21 -11.87 8.18
C VAL A 317 18.13 -11.40 9.64
N GLY A 318 17.49 -10.26 9.92
CA GLY A 318 17.36 -9.70 11.26
C GLY A 318 16.10 -10.16 11.99
N GLY A 319 16.26 -10.98 13.03
CA GLY A 319 15.17 -11.43 13.89
C GLY A 319 14.34 -10.30 14.50
N ALA A 320 13.15 -10.66 14.97
CA ALA A 320 12.23 -9.77 15.67
C ALA A 320 12.94 -9.02 16.82
N GLY A 321 13.27 -7.74 16.62
CA GLY A 321 13.75 -6.86 17.68
C GLY A 321 14.83 -5.83 17.34
N GLU A 322 15.52 -5.88 16.21
CA GLU A 322 16.72 -5.04 16.03
C GLU A 322 16.59 -3.93 14.95
N ARG A 323 16.29 -2.71 15.44
CA ARG A 323 16.83 -1.37 15.10
C ARG A 323 17.01 -0.93 13.63
N THR A 324 16.58 -1.70 12.64
CA THR A 324 16.86 -1.38 11.22
C THR A 324 15.68 -0.69 10.52
N GLU A 325 14.51 -0.61 11.17
CA GLU A 325 13.34 0.18 10.75
C GLU A 325 13.39 1.66 11.20
N GLY A 326 14.47 2.08 11.89
CA GLY A 326 14.54 3.37 12.58
C GLY A 326 15.24 4.53 11.85
N MET A 327 15.75 4.33 10.62
CA MET A 327 16.57 5.29 9.87
C MET A 327 16.03 5.55 8.45
N TYR A 328 14.72 5.67 8.27
CA TYR A 328 14.09 5.91 6.98
C TYR A 328 14.51 7.25 6.36
N PHE A 329 14.26 8.37 7.04
CA PHE A 329 14.63 9.71 6.56
C PHE A 329 16.14 9.89 6.51
N SER A 330 16.88 9.30 7.45
CA SER A 330 18.35 9.36 7.45
C SER A 330 18.97 8.67 6.24
N ARG A 331 18.37 7.56 5.76
CA ARG A 331 18.81 6.92 4.51
C ARG A 331 18.51 7.79 3.30
N LEU A 332 17.31 8.38 3.23
CA LEU A 332 16.94 9.30 2.15
C LEU A 332 17.90 10.50 2.09
N ALA A 333 18.30 11.03 3.25
CA ALA A 333 19.27 12.12 3.38
C ALA A 333 20.66 11.79 2.83
N GLN A 334 21.07 10.52 2.83
CA GLN A 334 22.39 10.07 2.37
C GLN A 334 22.49 9.91 0.85
N THR A 335 21.38 10.04 0.12
CA THR A 335 21.31 9.76 -1.32
C THR A 335 22.12 10.76 -2.17
N GLY A 336 22.34 11.98 -1.67
CA GLY A 336 23.10 13.03 -2.36
C GLY A 336 22.33 13.76 -3.46
N GLN A 337 23.04 14.54 -4.28
CA GLN A 337 22.45 15.47 -5.26
C GLN A 337 21.81 14.79 -6.48
N GLY A 338 20.86 15.49 -7.11
CA GLY A 338 20.25 15.09 -8.39
C GLY A 338 18.95 14.29 -8.27
N LEU A 339 18.46 14.10 -7.04
CA LEU A 339 17.14 13.54 -6.76
C LEU A 339 16.35 14.52 -5.88
N ILE A 340 15.04 14.47 -6.01
CA ILE A 340 14.08 15.04 -5.07
C ILE A 340 13.12 13.95 -4.63
N PHE A 341 12.47 14.15 -3.49
CA PHE A 341 11.46 13.25 -2.97
C PHE A 341 10.12 13.95 -2.84
N HIS A 342 9.07 13.28 -3.30
CA HIS A 342 7.70 13.65 -3.04
C HIS A 342 7.15 12.81 -1.90
N PHE A 343 6.79 13.47 -0.80
CA PHE A 343 6.27 12.82 0.38
C PHE A 343 4.75 12.80 0.39
N VAL A 344 4.15 11.64 0.68
CA VAL A 344 2.72 11.49 0.90
C VAL A 344 2.49 10.83 2.25
N PHE A 345 1.84 11.56 3.16
CA PHE A 345 1.41 11.06 4.47
C PHE A 345 -0.07 10.71 4.39
N TRP A 346 -0.39 9.43 4.55
CA TRP A 346 -1.75 8.96 4.38
C TRP A 346 -2.09 7.84 5.35
N GLU A 347 -3.39 7.64 5.58
CA GLU A 347 -3.90 6.51 6.34
C GLU A 347 -4.93 5.74 5.52
N GLN A 348 -5.00 4.43 5.76
CA GLN A 348 -6.08 3.59 5.27
C GLN A 348 -7.14 3.46 6.36
N ASN A 349 -8.35 3.96 6.09
CA ASN A 349 -9.51 3.77 6.95
C ASN A 349 -10.55 2.93 6.19
N ASN A 350 -10.65 1.64 6.51
CA ASN A 350 -11.42 0.66 5.75
C ASN A 350 -11.01 0.61 4.26
N ALA A 351 -11.94 0.96 3.37
CA ALA A 351 -11.72 1.02 1.92
C ALA A 351 -11.24 2.40 1.44
N GLN A 352 -11.20 3.41 2.32
CA GLN A 352 -10.83 4.78 1.98
C GLN A 352 -9.35 5.03 2.27
N GLU A 353 -8.68 5.67 1.33
CA GLU A 353 -7.36 6.25 1.53
C GLU A 353 -7.54 7.74 1.85
N ILE A 354 -6.94 8.20 2.95
CA ILE A 354 -7.01 9.60 3.40
C ILE A 354 -5.59 10.15 3.40
N VAL A 355 -5.31 11.07 2.47
CA VAL A 355 -4.07 11.86 2.48
C VAL A 355 -4.21 12.98 3.48
N HIS A 356 -3.31 13.06 4.44
CA HIS A 356 -3.25 14.11 5.46
C HIS A 356 -2.29 15.23 5.07
N LEU A 357 -1.19 14.89 4.41
CA LEU A 357 -0.17 15.84 3.97
C LEU A 357 0.51 15.32 2.70
N MET A 358 0.74 16.21 1.75
CA MET A 358 1.57 15.96 0.58
C MET A 358 2.60 17.09 0.47
N VAL A 359 3.87 16.72 0.35
CA VAL A 359 4.98 17.68 0.18
C VAL A 359 5.76 17.27 -1.06
N GLU A 360 5.74 18.10 -2.08
CA GLU A 360 6.49 17.88 -3.32
C GLU A 360 7.88 18.53 -3.25
N ASP A 361 8.79 18.06 -4.10
CA ASP A 361 10.10 18.68 -4.37
C ASP A 361 11.05 18.81 -3.15
N VAL A 362 11.14 17.77 -2.30
CA VAL A 362 12.05 17.79 -1.13
C VAL A 362 13.43 17.22 -1.49
N PRO A 363 14.50 18.02 -1.52
CA PRO A 363 15.84 17.53 -1.83
C PRO A 363 16.46 16.75 -0.64
N PRO A 364 17.29 15.73 -0.89
CA PRO A 364 18.02 14.98 0.15
C PRO A 364 18.83 15.88 1.09
N GLU A 365 19.40 16.97 0.57
CA GLU A 365 20.15 17.96 1.34
C GLU A 365 19.29 18.62 2.42
N ARG A 366 17.99 18.79 2.17
CA ARG A 366 17.06 19.31 3.17
C ARG A 366 16.95 18.34 4.34
N LEU A 367 16.79 17.04 4.06
CA LEU A 367 16.72 16.01 5.10
C LEU A 367 18.02 15.93 5.90
N ALA A 368 19.17 15.98 5.22
CA ALA A 368 20.49 16.01 5.86
C ALA A 368 20.65 17.24 6.75
N ARG A 369 20.15 18.40 6.31
CA ARG A 369 20.18 19.64 7.09
C ARG A 369 19.32 19.52 8.35
N LEU A 370 18.09 19.04 8.22
CA LEU A 370 17.19 18.80 9.36
C LEU A 370 17.86 17.88 10.40
N GLU A 371 18.43 16.76 9.96
CA GLU A 371 19.12 15.83 10.86
C GLU A 371 20.33 16.46 11.56
N SER A 372 21.19 17.16 10.81
CA SER A 372 22.38 17.80 11.37
C SER A 372 22.03 18.89 12.39
N THR A 373 20.98 19.68 12.13
CA THR A 373 20.52 20.72 13.06
C THR A 373 19.91 20.10 14.31
N TRP A 374 19.18 18.99 14.19
CA TRP A 374 18.64 18.25 15.33
C TRP A 374 19.76 17.73 16.23
N GLN A 375 20.74 17.02 15.65
CA GLN A 375 21.89 16.50 16.38
C GLN A 375 22.70 17.61 17.07
N ARG A 376 22.89 18.74 16.39
CA ARG A 376 23.57 19.91 16.95
C ARG A 376 22.84 20.46 18.17
N VAL A 377 21.53 20.65 18.09
CA VAL A 377 20.69 21.15 19.19
C VAL A 377 20.73 20.18 20.38
N CYS A 378 20.52 18.89 20.15
CA CYS A 378 20.60 17.85 21.19
C CYS A 378 21.97 17.82 21.91
N LYS A 379 23.07 17.95 21.17
CA LYS A 379 24.42 17.99 21.74
C LYS A 379 24.70 19.27 22.51
N GLN A 380 24.50 20.42 21.88
CA GLN A 380 24.96 21.71 22.41
C GLN A 380 24.10 22.24 23.55
N GLN A 381 22.78 22.09 23.46
CA GLN A 381 21.86 22.67 24.44
C GLN A 381 21.38 21.66 25.48
N PHE A 382 21.38 20.37 25.13
CA PHE A 382 20.80 19.31 25.95
C PHE A 382 21.78 18.22 26.38
N GLY A 383 23.05 18.29 25.94
CA GLY A 383 24.15 17.44 26.42
C GLY A 383 24.09 15.97 25.99
N TRP A 384 23.33 15.64 24.95
CA TRP A 384 23.18 14.26 24.49
C TRP A 384 24.50 13.74 23.91
N GLN A 385 24.96 12.59 24.43
CA GLN A 385 26.23 11.99 24.03
C GLN A 385 26.12 11.13 22.77
N LYS A 386 24.92 10.61 22.50
CA LYS A 386 24.65 9.77 21.34
C LYS A 386 23.85 10.55 20.30
N ASP A 387 24.30 10.49 19.05
CA ASP A 387 23.55 11.04 17.92
C ASP A 387 22.21 10.32 17.76
N THR A 388 21.19 11.12 17.45
CA THR A 388 19.85 10.65 17.13
C THR A 388 19.49 11.08 15.71
N ASP A 389 18.72 10.24 15.04
CA ASP A 389 18.32 10.41 13.65
C ASP A 389 17.09 11.32 13.49
N LEU A 390 16.84 11.71 12.24
CA LEU A 390 15.67 12.52 11.89
C LEU A 390 14.36 11.76 12.15
N ASP A 391 14.34 10.45 11.97
CA ASP A 391 13.19 9.61 12.33
C ASP A 391 12.85 9.72 13.82
N PHE A 392 13.86 9.72 14.70
CA PHE A 392 13.70 9.89 16.14
C PHE A 392 13.14 11.29 16.44
N ALA A 393 13.64 12.32 15.78
CA ALA A 393 13.06 13.65 15.89
C ALA A 393 11.55 13.60 15.56
N ILE A 394 11.17 13.12 14.37
CA ILE A 394 9.78 13.03 13.92
C ILE A 394 8.91 12.20 14.89
N ARG A 395 9.42 11.06 15.38
CA ARG A 395 8.75 10.26 16.43
C ARG A 395 8.56 11.06 17.72
N SER A 396 9.56 11.83 18.12
CA SER A 396 9.54 12.58 19.37
C SER A 396 8.56 13.76 19.35
N ILE A 397 8.41 14.49 18.24
CA ILE A 397 7.39 15.55 18.13
C ILE A 397 5.99 14.96 18.23
N TYR A 398 5.73 13.87 17.50
CA TYR A 398 4.45 13.18 17.55
C TYR A 398 4.12 12.67 18.96
N ALA A 399 5.09 12.03 19.63
CA ALA A 399 4.91 11.54 21.00
C ALA A 399 4.67 12.69 21.99
N THR A 400 5.40 13.79 21.84
CA THR A 400 5.26 14.98 22.69
C THR A 400 3.86 15.56 22.55
N LEU A 401 3.44 15.88 21.32
CA LEU A 401 2.12 16.45 21.06
C LEU A 401 0.98 15.49 21.45
N THR A 402 1.13 14.19 21.24
CA THR A 402 0.15 13.19 21.71
C THR A 402 0.01 13.18 23.23
N ASN A 403 1.12 13.29 23.98
CA ASN A 403 1.07 13.34 25.44
C ASN A 403 0.36 14.61 25.94
N PHE A 404 0.55 15.75 25.27
CA PHE A 404 -0.14 17.00 25.59
C PHE A 404 -1.63 16.98 25.24
N ALA A 405 -2.04 16.24 24.21
CA ALA A 405 -3.46 16.07 23.86
C ALA A 405 -4.28 15.36 24.95
N GLY A 406 -3.64 14.53 25.77
CA GLY A 406 -4.30 13.76 26.83
C GLY A 406 -5.23 12.67 26.29
N LYS A 407 -6.33 12.40 26.99
CA LYS A 407 -7.23 11.26 26.68
C LYS A 407 -8.33 11.55 25.65
N SER A 408 -8.60 12.81 25.32
CA SER A 408 -9.69 13.21 24.41
C SER A 408 -9.36 12.84 22.97
N GLN A 409 -10.29 12.18 22.26
CA GLN A 409 -10.09 11.84 20.85
C GLN A 409 -10.07 13.08 19.95
N GLY A 410 -10.89 14.10 20.27
CA GLY A 410 -10.88 15.37 19.54
C GLY A 410 -9.55 16.11 19.69
N ASP A 411 -9.02 16.22 20.90
CA ASP A 411 -7.68 16.81 21.12
C ASP A 411 -6.60 16.05 20.36
N LYS A 412 -6.63 14.70 20.38
CA LYS A 412 -5.65 13.88 19.67
C LYS A 412 -5.64 14.15 18.17
N MET A 413 -6.80 14.36 17.55
CA MET A 413 -6.89 14.70 16.12
C MET A 413 -6.25 16.07 15.85
N VAL A 414 -6.61 17.10 16.62
CA VAL A 414 -6.05 18.45 16.42
C VAL A 414 -4.52 18.45 16.60
N PHE A 415 -4.00 17.75 17.61
CA PHE A 415 -2.55 17.65 17.83
C PHE A 415 -1.83 16.82 16.77
N ARG A 416 -2.48 15.78 16.23
CA ARG A 416 -1.96 15.02 15.10
C ARG A 416 -1.85 15.91 13.87
N ASP A 417 -2.90 16.64 13.54
CA ASP A 417 -2.93 17.49 12.35
C ASP A 417 -1.89 18.62 12.47
N PHE A 418 -1.75 19.22 13.67
CA PHE A 418 -0.68 20.18 13.96
C PHE A 418 0.74 19.57 13.91
N THR A 419 0.89 18.30 14.32
CA THR A 419 2.18 17.58 14.16
C THR A 419 2.55 17.49 12.68
N LEU A 420 1.58 17.13 11.83
CA LEU A 420 1.78 17.02 10.39
C LEU A 420 2.07 18.38 9.76
N GLU A 421 1.42 19.45 10.21
CA GLU A 421 1.73 20.82 9.78
C GLU A 421 3.19 21.19 10.06
N ILE A 422 3.71 20.89 11.27
CA ILE A 422 5.12 21.13 11.61
C ILE A 422 6.04 20.31 10.71
N ILE A 423 5.73 19.02 10.48
CA ILE A 423 6.53 18.15 9.61
C ILE A 423 6.51 18.67 8.16
N GLY A 424 5.36 19.11 7.66
CA GLY A 424 5.20 19.69 6.33
C GLY A 424 6.10 20.92 6.15
N ALA A 425 5.98 21.89 7.07
CA ALA A 425 6.81 23.09 7.06
C ALA A 425 8.31 22.76 7.19
N MET A 426 8.67 21.75 8.01
CA MET A 426 10.05 21.27 8.11
C MET A 426 10.57 20.74 6.77
N LEU A 427 9.78 19.93 6.07
CA LEU A 427 10.19 19.35 4.78
C LEU A 427 10.24 20.40 3.67
N GLN A 428 9.31 21.36 3.66
CA GLN A 428 9.24 22.44 2.65
C GLN A 428 10.29 23.54 2.83
N GLY A 429 10.89 23.66 4.01
CA GLY A 429 11.79 24.78 4.28
C GLY A 429 11.10 26.05 4.76
N GLU A 430 9.85 25.93 5.22
CA GLU A 430 9.06 27.05 5.69
C GLU A 430 9.39 27.44 7.15
N VAL A 431 8.95 28.63 7.54
CA VAL A 431 9.07 29.11 8.92
C VAL A 431 8.17 28.27 9.83
N LEU A 432 8.75 27.62 10.82
CA LEU A 432 8.05 26.75 11.75
C LEU A 432 7.25 27.56 12.79
N PRO A 433 6.04 27.12 13.16
CA PRO A 433 5.10 27.91 13.96
C PRO A 433 5.39 27.82 15.48
N VAL A 434 6.54 28.35 15.91
CA VAL A 434 7.01 28.30 17.32
C VAL A 434 6.00 28.89 18.30
N ASP A 435 5.38 30.02 17.97
CA ASP A 435 4.41 30.68 18.85
C ASP A 435 3.11 29.88 18.97
N MET A 436 2.65 29.26 17.87
CA MET A 436 1.50 28.36 17.92
C MET A 436 1.83 27.11 18.75
N PHE A 437 3.01 26.53 18.58
CA PHE A 437 3.47 25.40 19.37
C PHE A 437 3.41 25.68 20.88
N LYS A 438 3.91 26.85 21.31
CA LYS A 438 3.82 27.31 22.70
C LYS A 438 2.36 27.48 23.16
N ARG A 439 1.50 28.07 22.32
CA ARG A 439 0.05 28.24 22.62
C ARG A 439 -0.68 26.91 22.77
N PHE A 440 -0.26 25.85 22.10
CA PHE A 440 -0.83 24.52 22.25
C PHE A 440 -0.41 23.83 23.55
N ILE A 441 0.84 24.03 23.96
CA ILE A 441 1.49 23.32 25.08
C ILE A 441 1.23 23.99 26.42
N VAL A 442 1.50 25.29 26.54
CA VAL A 442 1.49 26.00 27.83
C VAL A 442 0.15 25.87 28.58
N PRO A 443 -1.02 26.05 27.94
CA PRO A 443 -2.31 25.90 28.62
C PRO A 443 -2.61 24.47 29.11
N ARG A 444 -1.94 23.45 28.53
CA ARG A 444 -2.17 22.03 28.84
C ARG A 444 -1.17 21.48 29.86
N LEU A 445 -0.19 22.26 30.31
CA LEU A 445 0.77 21.85 31.34
C LEU A 445 0.09 21.40 32.65
N PRO A 446 -0.89 22.12 33.23
CA PRO A 446 -1.54 21.67 34.47
C PRO A 446 -2.21 20.30 34.30
N ARG A 447 -2.87 20.09 33.15
CA ARG A 447 -3.51 18.82 32.81
C ARG A 447 -2.48 17.69 32.66
N LEU A 448 -1.38 17.93 31.96
CA LEU A 448 -0.32 16.95 31.77
C LEU A 448 0.24 16.46 33.13
N VAL A 449 0.49 17.39 34.06
CA VAL A 449 0.99 17.09 35.42
C VAL A 449 -0.04 16.31 36.23
N TYR A 450 -1.32 16.64 36.09
CA TYR A 450 -2.42 15.96 36.80
C TYR A 450 -2.64 14.52 36.29
N GLU A 451 -2.59 14.30 34.97
CA GLU A 451 -2.94 13.02 34.35
C GLU A 451 -1.79 11.99 34.35
N ASN A 452 -0.53 12.41 34.55
CA ASN A 452 0.65 11.56 34.35
C ASN A 452 1.58 11.49 35.56
N LYS A 453 2.43 10.46 35.60
CA LYS A 453 3.44 10.30 36.66
C LYS A 453 4.58 11.32 36.50
N PRO A 454 5.31 11.65 37.59
CA PRO A 454 6.45 12.57 37.55
C PRO A 454 7.50 12.31 36.47
N GLY A 455 7.82 11.05 36.18
CA GLY A 455 8.77 10.73 35.10
C GLY A 455 8.24 11.10 33.70
N ASP A 456 6.95 10.88 33.46
CA ASP A 456 6.35 10.97 32.13
C ASP A 456 6.06 12.42 31.72
N TYR A 457 5.53 13.24 32.63
CA TYR A 457 5.30 14.66 32.33
C TYR A 457 6.61 15.44 32.26
N ARG A 458 7.61 15.15 33.11
CA ARG A 458 8.93 15.81 33.04
C ARG A 458 9.61 15.54 31.71
N ARG A 459 9.54 14.28 31.25
CA ARG A 459 10.05 13.90 29.93
C ARG A 459 9.33 14.70 28.84
N SER A 460 8.01 14.74 28.85
CA SER A 460 7.23 15.46 27.82
C SER A 460 7.51 16.96 27.80
N MET A 461 7.69 17.59 28.97
CA MET A 461 8.09 19.00 29.07
C MET A 461 9.51 19.23 28.51
N TYR A 462 10.45 18.35 28.83
CA TYR A 462 11.81 18.42 28.31
C TYR A 462 11.87 18.31 26.79
N TYR A 463 11.10 17.38 26.19
CA TYR A 463 11.00 17.29 24.73
C TYR A 463 10.30 18.51 24.12
N ALA A 464 9.29 19.10 24.78
CA ALA A 464 8.68 20.32 24.29
C ALA A 464 9.68 21.49 24.23
N GLU A 465 10.53 21.65 25.24
CA GLU A 465 11.60 22.66 25.24
C GLU A 465 12.61 22.41 24.12
N LEU A 466 13.08 21.16 23.97
CA LEU A 466 13.95 20.74 22.88
C LEU A 466 13.35 21.07 21.50
N TRP A 467 12.06 20.85 21.32
CA TRP A 467 11.36 21.18 20.07
C TRP A 467 11.27 22.68 19.81
N VAL A 468 11.03 23.50 20.84
CA VAL A 468 11.07 24.97 20.68
C VAL A 468 12.43 25.42 20.19
N GLU A 469 13.50 24.95 20.81
CA GLU A 469 14.87 25.32 20.43
C GLU A 469 15.23 24.83 19.02
N TYR A 470 14.86 23.59 18.69
CA TYR A 470 15.07 23.04 17.36
C TYR A 470 14.32 23.83 16.27
N MET A 471 13.04 24.15 16.51
CA MET A 471 12.26 24.97 15.59
C MET A 471 12.86 26.37 15.43
N GLN A 472 13.31 26.99 16.51
CA GLN A 472 13.99 28.28 16.47
C GLN A 472 15.31 28.22 15.70
N ALA A 473 16.10 27.15 15.89
CA ALA A 473 17.35 26.95 15.19
C ALA A 473 17.13 26.84 13.67
N LEU A 474 16.09 26.12 13.24
CA LEU A 474 15.71 26.04 11.83
C LEU A 474 15.19 27.37 11.29
N ASN A 475 14.34 28.09 12.04
CA ASN A 475 13.79 29.38 11.59
C ASN A 475 14.85 30.46 11.38
N ARG A 476 15.96 30.44 12.13
CA ARG A 476 17.08 31.37 11.92
C ARG A 476 17.79 31.16 10.58
N GLU A 477 17.60 30.01 9.95
CA GLU A 477 18.23 29.64 8.67
C GLU A 477 17.33 29.94 7.46
N VAL A 478 16.04 30.26 7.69
CA VAL A 478 15.05 30.59 6.64
C VAL A 478 15.02 32.10 6.32
N ILE A 479 15.68 32.93 7.15
CA ILE A 479 15.73 34.40 7.03
C ILE A 479 16.85 34.85 6.10
#